data_AF-A0A6S7JBH0-F1
#
_entry.id   AF-A0A6S7JBH0-F1
#
_cell.length_a   1.000
_cell.length_b   1.000
_cell.length_c   1.000
_cell.angle_alpha   90.00
_cell.angle_beta   90.00
_cell.angle_gamma   90.00
#
_symmetry.space_group_name_H-M   'P 1'
#
loop_
_entity.id
_entity.type
_entity.pdbx_description
1 polymer ?
#
loop_
_entity_poly.entity_id
_entity_poly.type
_entity_poly.pdbx_seq_one_letter_code
_entity_poly.pdbx_strand_id
1 'polypeptide(L)'
;MMSLAPKIDELRCFVENTKPDLISLTETWLNDSISEHHLNIPGYNLLLKNRTSGVHGGVGLYIKNSIKFNAFTDIYHPQLE
;
A
#
# COMPACT_ATOMS: atom_id res chain seq x y z
N MET A 1 -14.96 -7.41 -9.01
CA MET A 1 -14.13 -7.75 -7.84
C MET A 1 -12.82 -7.00 -8.02
N MET A 2 -12.53 -5.97 -7.22
CA MET A 2 -11.38 -5.07 -7.44
C MET A 2 -10.37 -5.26 -6.31
N SER A 3 -9.16 -5.67 -6.67
CA SER A 3 -7.96 -5.71 -5.82
C SER A 3 -6.96 -4.67 -6.36
N LEU A 4 -5.96 -4.29 -5.57
CA LEU A 4 -4.93 -3.33 -5.97
C LEU A 4 -4.06 -3.84 -7.14
N ALA A 5 -3.67 -5.12 -7.13
CA ALA A 5 -2.76 -5.69 -8.12
C ALA A 5 -3.19 -5.48 -9.59
N PRO A 6 -4.43 -5.79 -10.02
CA PRO A 6 -4.85 -5.56 -11.40
C PRO A 6 -4.93 -4.08 -11.80
N LYS A 7 -4.80 -3.14 -10.86
CA LYS A 7 -4.90 -1.70 -11.09
C LYS A 7 -3.59 -0.94 -10.86
N ILE A 8 -2.50 -1.66 -10.61
CA ILE A 8 -1.25 -1.00 -10.24
C ILE A 8 -0.74 -0.06 -11.33
N ASP A 9 -0.95 -0.40 -12.60
CA ASP A 9 -0.53 0.44 -13.72
C ASP A 9 -1.37 1.71 -13.87
N GLU A 10 -2.67 1.62 -13.59
CA GLU A 10 -3.55 2.81 -13.52
C GLU A 10 -3.10 3.74 -12.38
N LEU A 11 -2.79 3.17 -11.22
CA LEU A 11 -2.26 3.93 -10.09
C LEU A 11 -0.92 4.59 -10.43
N ARG A 12 0.01 3.87 -11.08
CA ARG A 12 1.29 4.44 -11.54
C ARG A 12 1.09 5.63 -12.48
N CYS A 13 0.20 5.49 -13.46
CA CYS A 13 -0.12 6.56 -14.40
C CYS A 13 -0.71 7.78 -13.68
N PHE A 14 -1.61 7.56 -12.73
CA PHE A 14 -2.17 8.63 -11.90
C PHE A 14 -1.07 9.36 -11.11
N VAL A 15 -0.15 8.61 -10.50
CA VAL A 15 0.92 9.16 -9.65
C VAL A 15 1.97 9.92 -10.48
N GLU A 16 2.30 9.45 -11.67
CA GLU A 16 3.23 10.16 -12.57
C GLU A 16 2.71 11.56 -12.94
N ASN A 17 1.40 11.67 -13.15
CA ASN A 17 0.74 12.93 -13.52
C ASN A 17 0.54 13.87 -12.32
N THR A 18 0.07 13.34 -11.19
CA THR A 18 -0.35 14.16 -10.04
C THR A 18 0.77 14.41 -9.03
N LYS A 19 1.76 13.50 -8.95
CA LYS A 19 2.93 13.56 -8.06
C LYS A 19 2.58 13.86 -6.58
N PRO A 20 1.59 13.17 -6.00
CA PRO A 20 1.15 13.41 -4.63
C PRO A 20 2.27 13.13 -3.63
N ASP A 21 2.23 13.75 -2.47
CA ASP A 21 3.22 13.47 -1.43
C ASP A 21 2.89 12.19 -0.65
N LEU A 22 1.60 11.88 -0.51
CA LEU A 22 1.06 10.71 0.18
C LEU A 22 -0.10 10.10 -0.62
N ILE A 23 -0.18 8.77 -0.65
CA ILE A 23 -1.28 8.03 -1.28
C ILE A 23 -1.77 6.98 -0.28
N SER A 24 -2.98 7.16 0.23
CA SER A 24 -3.61 6.21 1.15
C SER A 24 -4.56 5.29 0.38
N LEU A 25 -4.40 3.99 0.57
CA LEU A 25 -5.21 2.95 -0.05
C LEU A 25 -5.93 2.15 1.03
N THR A 26 -7.20 1.87 0.80
CA THR A 26 -8.05 0.99 1.62
C THR A 26 -8.55 -0.16 0.77
N GLU A 27 -8.88 -1.30 1.39
CA GLU A 27 -9.42 -2.47 0.70
C GLU A 27 -8.46 -2.96 -0.42
N THR A 28 -7.17 -3.13 -0.09
CA THR A 28 -6.13 -3.50 -1.08
C THR A 28 -6.28 -4.94 -1.58
N TRP A 29 -6.81 -5.83 -0.74
CA TRP A 29 -7.10 -7.24 -1.05
C TRP A 29 -5.87 -7.95 -1.64
N LEU A 30 -4.72 -7.70 -1.02
CA LEU A 30 -3.47 -8.35 -1.36
C LEU A 30 -3.35 -9.66 -0.57
N ASN A 31 -2.85 -10.69 -1.23
CA ASN A 31 -2.44 -11.93 -0.59
C ASN A 31 -0.90 -12.02 -0.60
N ASP A 32 -0.34 -12.88 0.25
CA ASP A 32 1.12 -13.07 0.36
C ASP A 32 1.77 -13.62 -0.92
N SER A 33 0.98 -13.99 -1.94
CA SER A 33 1.50 -14.45 -3.23
C SER A 33 1.88 -13.30 -4.16
N ILE A 34 1.41 -12.08 -3.91
CA ILE A 34 1.78 -10.91 -4.71
C ILE A 34 3.07 -10.32 -4.14
N SER A 35 4.14 -10.34 -4.95
CA SER A 35 5.41 -9.73 -4.57
C SER A 35 5.25 -8.22 -4.39
N GLU A 36 5.74 -7.68 -3.27
CA GLU A 36 5.81 -6.22 -3.03
C GLU A 36 6.50 -5.48 -4.18
N HIS A 37 7.44 -6.12 -4.88
CA HIS A 37 8.09 -5.57 -6.06
C HIS A 37 7.10 -5.20 -7.18
N HIS A 38 6.03 -5.98 -7.34
CA HIS A 38 5.00 -5.70 -8.33
C HIS A 38 4.22 -4.43 -8.00
N LEU A 39 4.15 -4.05 -6.72
CA LEU A 39 3.42 -2.88 -6.23
C LEU A 39 4.30 -1.63 -6.13
N ASN A 40 5.59 -1.73 -6.48
CA ASN A 40 6.49 -0.60 -6.38
C ASN A 40 6.09 0.54 -7.34
N ILE A 41 6.16 1.77 -6.86
CA ILE A 41 6.02 3.00 -7.63
C ILE A 41 7.30 3.82 -7.46
N PRO A 42 8.05 4.11 -8.54
CA PRO A 42 9.30 4.84 -8.45
C PRO A 42 9.16 6.19 -7.74
N GLY A 43 10.05 6.46 -6.79
CA GLY A 43 10.04 7.70 -6.00
C GLY A 43 9.18 7.64 -4.73
N TYR A 44 8.60 6.48 -4.40
CA TYR A 44 7.80 6.28 -3.20
C TYR A 44 8.28 5.07 -2.41
N ASN A 45 8.21 5.19 -1.08
CA ASN A 45 8.24 4.07 -0.16
C ASN A 45 6.82 3.53 -0.01
N LEU A 46 6.68 2.21 0.07
CA LEU A 46 5.40 1.54 0.27
C LEU A 46 5.36 0.90 1.66
N LEU A 47 4.31 1.23 2.42
CA LEU A 47 3.94 0.51 3.64
C LEU A 47 2.64 -0.24 3.38
N LEU A 48 2.62 -1.54 3.67
CA LEU A 48 1.44 -2.38 3.55
C LEU A 48 1.10 -3.00 4.89
N LYS A 49 -0.20 -3.06 5.17
CA LYS A 49 -0.75 -3.90 6.24
C LYS A 49 -1.81 -4.78 5.62
N ASN A 50 -1.41 -5.99 5.26
CA ASN A 50 -2.30 -7.04 4.77
C ASN A 50 -3.02 -7.69 5.95
N ARG A 51 -4.26 -8.13 5.76
CA ARG A 51 -4.96 -8.92 6.75
C ARG A 51 -4.46 -10.35 6.74
N THR A 52 -4.19 -10.90 7.92
CA THR A 52 -3.77 -12.31 8.11
C THR A 52 -4.96 -13.27 8.16
N SER A 53 -6.19 -12.76 8.28
CA SER A 53 -7.42 -13.55 8.25
C SER A 53 -8.57 -12.82 7.55
N GLY A 54 -9.46 -13.58 6.91
CA GLY A 54 -10.57 -13.07 6.12
C GLY A 54 -10.27 -12.97 4.62
N VAL A 55 -11.31 -12.70 3.83
CA VAL A 55 -11.25 -12.65 2.34
C VAL A 55 -11.00 -11.23 1.81
N HIS A 56 -11.24 -10.21 2.63
CA HIS A 56 -11.24 -8.80 2.23
C HIS A 56 -10.51 -7.92 3.27
N GLY A 57 -10.07 -6.75 2.82
CA GLY A 57 -9.43 -5.73 3.65
C GLY A 57 -7.98 -5.45 3.25
N GLY A 58 -7.22 -4.94 4.21
CA GLY A 58 -5.86 -4.48 4.01
C GLY A 58 -5.79 -3.01 3.63
N VAL A 59 -4.71 -2.36 4.05
CA VAL A 59 -4.43 -0.94 3.79
C VAL A 59 -3.02 -0.78 3.26
N GLY A 60 -2.81 0.29 2.50
CA GLY A 60 -1.51 0.65 1.96
C GLY A 60 -1.26 2.15 2.03
N LEU A 61 -0.01 2.54 2.20
CA LEU A 61 0.41 3.93 2.19
C LEU A 61 1.68 4.06 1.35
N TYR A 62 1.60 4.83 0.26
CA TYR A 62 2.78 5.30 -0.44
C TYR A 62 3.21 6.66 0.10
N ILE A 63 4.50 6.80 0.36
CA ILE A 63 5.13 8.01 0.91
C ILE A 63 6.27 8.40 -0.01
N LYS A 64 6.24 9.63 -0.54
CA LYS A 64 7.30 10.14 -1.41
C LYS A 64 8.66 10.07 -0.71
N ASN A 65 9.71 9.63 -1.42
CA ASN A 65 11.03 9.36 -0.84
C ASN A 65 11.70 10.56 -0.17
N SER A 66 11.30 11.79 -0.53
CA SER A 66 11.78 13.01 0.12
C SER A 66 11.26 13.20 1.54
N ILE A 67 10.22 12.48 1.95
CA ILE A 67 9.60 12.59 3.27
C ILE A 67 10.24 11.55 4.19
N LYS A 68 10.87 12.02 5.26
CA LYS A 68 11.40 11.17 6.32
C LYS A 68 10.25 10.74 7.23
N PHE A 69 10.16 9.45 7.51
CA PHE A 69 9.19 8.88 8.43
C PHE A 69 9.81 7.72 9.21
N ASN A 70 9.16 7.33 10.31
CA ASN A 70 9.46 6.12 11.04
C ASN A 70 8.15 5.35 11.25
N ALA A 71 8.09 4.12 10.75
CA ALA A 71 6.93 3.26 10.93
C ALA A 71 7.07 2.51 12.25
N PHE A 72 6.18 2.79 13.21
CA PHE A 72 6.17 2.09 14.50
C PHE A 72 5.38 0.80 14.39
N THR A 73 6.06 -0.28 14.04
CA THR A 73 5.44 -1.60 13.90
C THR A 73 5.18 -2.30 15.23
N ASP A 74 5.78 -1.81 16.31
CA ASP A 74 5.83 -2.53 17.59
C ASP A 74 4.66 -2.20 18.53
N ILE A 75 3.88 -1.17 18.19
CA ILE A 75 2.67 -0.75 18.93
C ILE A 75 1.38 -1.31 18.33
N TYR A 76 1.49 -2.22 17.36
CA TYR A 76 0.30 -2.84 16.76
C TYR A 76 -0.37 -3.78 17.75
N HIS A 77 -1.60 -3.44 18.13
CA HIS A 77 -2.47 -4.34 18.86
C HIS A 77 -3.25 -5.19 17.85
N PRO A 78 -3.12 -6.53 17.84
CA PRO A 78 -3.79 -7.40 16.85
C PRO A 78 -5.32 -7.31 16.88
N GLN A 79 -5.89 -6.81 17.97
CA GLN A 79 -7.35 -6.67 18.17
C GLN A 79 -7.87 -5.25 17.92
N LEU A 80 -6.99 -4.28 17.63
CA LEU A 80 -7.39 -2.96 17.12
C LEU A 80 -7.25 -2.98 15.59
N GLU A 81 -8.14 -3.75 14.96
CA GLU A 81 -8.43 -3.70 13.52
C GLU A 81 -9.91 -3.42 13.29
#